data_AF-A0A7S0Q4Y3-F1
#
_entry.id   AF-A0A7S0Q4Y3-F1
#
_cell.length_a   1.000
_cell.length_b   1.000
_cell.length_c   1.000
_cell.angle_alpha   90.00
_cell.angle_beta   90.00
_cell.angle_gamma   90.00
#
_symmetry.space_group_name_H-M   'P 1'
#
loop_
_entity.id
_entity.type
_entity.pdbx_description
1 polymer ?
#
loop_
_entity_poly.entity_id
_entity_poly.type
_entity_poly.pdbx_seq_one_letter_code
_entity_poly.pdbx_strand_id
1 'polypeptide(L)'
;PGRSSLSSMDEPVTPNPLRRFSRASSPAASPSSRAAGRKLAGSVLMHNEAPSTSALALHPHAPLLVAACGGSQVACWDYVSAKRVNSFPSGASHVSAMALINSDTEPLLLLGHSDGGVHIWSSFDQCNEQELVAAWSATIADGEGG
;
A
#
# COMPACT_ATOMS: atom_id res chain seq x y z
N PRO A 1 -49.49 59.43 -63.46
CA PRO A 1 -49.24 58.27 -64.35
C PRO A 1 -48.24 57.29 -63.71
N GLY A 2 -48.58 56.10 -63.24
CA GLY A 2 -49.82 55.34 -63.22
C GLY A 2 -49.45 53.96 -62.67
N ARG A 3 -50.44 53.31 -62.04
CA ARG A 3 -50.61 51.85 -61.94
C ARG A 3 -49.55 51.10 -61.09
N SER A 4 -49.90 50.50 -59.94
CA SER A 4 -50.58 49.19 -59.79
C SER A 4 -49.85 48.12 -60.62
N SER A 5 -49.51 46.90 -60.18
CA SER A 5 -50.00 45.97 -59.17
C SER A 5 -49.16 44.67 -59.38
N LEU A 6 -49.51 43.61 -58.65
CA LEU A 6 -49.28 42.19 -58.95
C LEU A 6 -47.94 41.64 -58.46
N SER A 7 -47.86 40.95 -57.32
CA SER A 7 -48.49 39.67 -56.92
C SER A 7 -47.82 38.43 -57.52
N SER A 8 -47.39 37.58 -56.58
CA SER A 8 -47.56 36.12 -56.60
C SER A 8 -46.44 35.28 -57.21
N MET A 9 -46.37 34.07 -56.65
CA MET A 9 -45.68 32.87 -57.11
C MET A 9 -44.20 32.83 -56.77
N ASP A 10 -43.63 31.75 -56.23
CA ASP A 10 -44.08 30.44 -55.76
C ASP A 10 -42.80 29.86 -55.14
N GLU A 11 -42.79 29.36 -53.91
CA GLU A 11 -41.66 28.54 -53.42
C GLU A 11 -42.21 27.18 -52.98
N PRO A 12 -41.58 26.08 -53.40
CA PRO A 12 -42.30 24.84 -53.65
C PRO A 12 -42.32 23.87 -52.46
N VAL A 13 -43.46 23.18 -52.33
CA VAL A 13 -43.60 21.71 -52.34
C VAL A 13 -42.78 20.88 -51.31
N THR A 14 -43.48 20.60 -50.20
CA THR A 14 -43.73 19.28 -49.57
C THR A 14 -42.65 18.51 -48.77
N PRO A 15 -43.10 17.65 -47.82
CA PRO A 15 -42.30 17.08 -46.75
C PRO A 15 -41.88 15.64 -47.06
N ASN A 16 -40.85 15.11 -46.40
CA ASN A 16 -40.76 13.66 -46.14
C ASN A 16 -39.64 13.25 -45.16
N PRO A 17 -39.53 11.97 -44.71
CA PRO A 17 -39.75 11.62 -43.31
C PRO A 17 -38.57 10.82 -42.71
N LEU A 18 -38.70 10.49 -41.42
CA LEU A 18 -38.13 9.31 -40.74
C LEU A 18 -36.73 8.83 -41.18
N ARG A 19 -35.70 9.22 -40.42
CA ARG A 19 -34.49 8.39 -40.30
C ARG A 19 -34.53 7.56 -39.02
N ARG A 20 -35.04 6.35 -39.20
CA ARG A 20 -34.83 5.18 -38.36
C ARG A 20 -33.32 4.87 -38.36
N PHE A 21 -32.67 5.02 -37.22
CA PHE A 21 -31.32 4.49 -36.97
C PHE A 21 -31.44 3.57 -35.77
N SER A 22 -31.59 2.27 -36.03
CA SER A 22 -30.50 1.27 -36.00
C SER A 22 -29.98 1.05 -34.58
N ARG A 23 -30.40 -0.09 -34.04
CA ARG A 23 -29.93 -0.76 -32.83
C ARG A 23 -28.40 -0.74 -32.77
N ALA A 24 -27.85 0.14 -31.93
CA ALA A 24 -26.48 -0.02 -31.45
C ALA A 24 -26.55 -0.87 -30.18
N SER A 25 -26.18 -2.14 -30.32
CA SER A 25 -25.81 -3.02 -29.22
C SER A 25 -24.68 -2.33 -28.43
N SER A 26 -24.97 -1.83 -27.24
CA SER A 26 -23.90 -1.45 -26.32
C SER A 26 -23.01 -2.67 -26.07
N PRO A 27 -21.70 -2.63 -26.35
CA PRO A 27 -20.82 -3.68 -25.87
C PRO A 27 -20.78 -3.59 -24.35
N ALA A 28 -20.97 -4.75 -23.72
CA ALA A 28 -20.93 -4.97 -22.30
C ALA A 28 -19.78 -4.19 -21.66
N ALA A 29 -20.09 -3.46 -20.59
CA ALA A 29 -19.08 -2.99 -19.66
C ALA A 29 -18.20 -4.17 -19.29
N SER A 30 -16.90 -4.06 -19.59
CA SER A 30 -15.88 -5.00 -19.18
C SER A 30 -16.08 -5.26 -17.69
N PRO A 31 -16.16 -6.51 -17.22
CA PRO A 31 -16.04 -6.74 -15.79
C PRO A 31 -14.67 -6.18 -15.40
N SER A 32 -14.68 -5.04 -14.71
CA SER A 32 -13.60 -4.66 -13.81
C SER A 32 -13.19 -5.95 -13.13
N SER A 33 -11.94 -6.36 -13.36
CA SER A 33 -11.40 -7.50 -12.66
C SER A 33 -11.50 -7.15 -11.19
N ARG A 34 -12.57 -7.62 -10.54
CA ARG A 34 -12.56 -7.87 -9.10
C ARG A 34 -11.25 -8.59 -8.93
N ALA A 35 -10.29 -7.94 -8.27
CA ALA A 35 -9.10 -8.59 -7.79
C ALA A 35 -9.64 -9.81 -7.07
N ALA A 36 -9.59 -10.95 -7.74
CA ALA A 36 -10.06 -12.20 -7.20
C ALA A 36 -9.19 -12.35 -5.98
N GLY A 37 -9.79 -12.16 -4.80
CA GLY A 37 -9.07 -12.27 -3.55
C GLY A 37 -8.38 -13.61 -3.61
N ARG A 38 -7.06 -13.59 -3.84
CA ARG A 38 -6.25 -14.80 -3.83
C ARG A 38 -6.32 -15.21 -2.38
N LYS A 39 -7.30 -16.06 -2.07
CA LYS A 39 -7.34 -16.76 -0.80
C LYS A 39 -5.98 -17.44 -0.74
N LEU A 40 -5.14 -17.04 0.22
CA LEU A 40 -3.89 -17.72 0.50
C LEU A 40 -4.29 -19.14 0.92
N ALA A 41 -4.43 -20.01 -0.07
CA ALA A 41 -4.79 -21.42 0.08
C ALA A 41 -3.50 -22.15 0.47
N GLY A 42 -3.02 -21.84 1.66
CA GLY A 42 -1.79 -22.39 2.22
C GLY A 42 -1.53 -21.75 3.57
N SER A 43 -1.44 -22.57 4.61
CA SER A 43 -0.76 -22.14 5.84
C SER A 43 0.72 -22.06 5.51
N VAL A 44 1.23 -20.84 5.29
CA VAL A 44 2.68 -20.63 5.22
C VAL A 44 3.18 -20.60 6.66
N LEU A 45 3.82 -21.69 7.09
CA LEU A 45 4.42 -21.77 8.42
C LEU A 45 5.77 -21.04 8.38
N MET A 46 5.77 -19.78 8.78
CA MET A 46 6.99 -18.99 8.93
C MET A 46 7.61 -19.28 10.29
N HIS A 47 8.78 -19.93 10.29
CA HIS A 47 9.49 -20.24 11.51
C HIS A 47 10.43 -19.09 11.87
N ASN A 48 10.21 -18.50 13.03
CA ASN A 48 11.21 -17.67 13.69
C ASN A 48 12.01 -18.55 14.65
N GLU A 49 13.31 -18.28 14.78
CA GLU A 49 14.18 -18.98 15.75
C GLU A 49 13.86 -18.58 17.20
N ALA A 50 13.08 -17.52 17.39
CA ALA A 50 12.67 -17.01 18.68
C ALA A 50 11.38 -17.66 19.22
N PRO A 51 11.26 -17.85 20.54
CA PRO A 51 10.14 -18.54 21.17
C PRO A 51 8.81 -17.75 21.16
N SER A 52 8.84 -16.46 20.82
CA SER A 52 7.66 -15.59 20.81
C SER A 52 7.79 -14.50 19.75
N THR A 53 6.65 -13.99 19.28
CA THR A 53 6.55 -12.83 18.38
C THR A 53 5.67 -11.79 19.07
N SER A 54 6.14 -10.55 19.20
CA SER A 54 5.42 -9.50 19.93
C SER A 54 4.71 -8.48 19.06
N ALA A 55 5.21 -8.22 17.85
CA ALA A 55 4.59 -7.30 16.92
C ALA A 55 4.75 -7.81 15.48
N LEU A 56 3.78 -7.48 14.63
CA LEU A 56 3.77 -7.81 13.21
C LEU A 56 3.36 -6.56 12.41
N ALA A 57 3.96 -6.36 11.25
CA ALA A 57 3.60 -5.29 10.32
C ALA A 57 3.67 -5.79 8.88
N LEU A 58 2.65 -5.48 8.08
CA LEU A 58 2.63 -5.76 6.65
C LEU A 58 2.99 -4.50 5.88
N HIS A 59 3.85 -4.63 4.88
CA HIS A 59 4.10 -3.54 3.95
C HIS A 59 2.85 -3.29 3.10
N PRO A 60 2.39 -2.04 2.95
CA PRO A 60 1.12 -1.74 2.28
C PRO A 60 1.13 -2.03 0.77
N HIS A 61 2.31 -1.97 0.14
CA HIS A 61 2.47 -2.08 -1.32
C HIS A 61 3.34 -3.25 -1.80
N ALA A 62 4.02 -3.94 -0.88
CA ALA A 62 4.99 -4.98 -1.21
C ALA A 62 4.62 -6.26 -0.44
N PRO A 63 4.97 -7.46 -0.94
CA PRO A 63 4.64 -8.72 -0.28
C PRO A 63 5.53 -8.99 0.96
N LEU A 64 5.81 -7.97 1.76
CA LEU A 64 6.70 -8.02 2.91
C LEU A 64 5.90 -8.07 4.22
N LEU A 65 6.28 -9.02 5.07
CA LEU A 65 5.86 -9.14 6.45
C LEU A 65 7.08 -8.95 7.36
N VAL A 66 6.98 -7.99 8.28
CA VAL A 66 7.98 -7.76 9.32
C VAL A 66 7.44 -8.30 10.64
N ALA A 67 8.28 -9.03 11.36
CA ALA A 67 7.96 -9.62 12.64
C ALA A 67 9.02 -9.26 13.67
N ALA A 68 8.57 -8.73 14.81
CA ALA A 68 9.42 -8.52 15.97
C ALA A 68 9.37 -9.76 16.87
N CYS A 69 10.54 -10.35 17.06
CA CYS A 69 10.75 -11.62 17.74
C CYS A 69 11.24 -11.41 19.17
N GLY A 70 10.95 -12.39 20.04
CA GLY A 70 11.53 -12.47 21.37
C GLY A 70 13.06 -12.45 21.31
N GLY A 71 13.69 -11.66 22.18
CA GLY A 71 15.15 -11.46 22.16
C GLY A 71 15.62 -10.38 21.19
N SER A 72 14.81 -9.32 21.01
CA SER A 72 15.12 -8.09 20.25
C SER A 72 15.51 -8.28 18.78
N GLN A 73 15.15 -9.42 18.19
CA GLN A 73 15.35 -9.68 16.77
C GLN A 73 14.15 -9.19 15.95
N VAL A 74 14.43 -8.74 14.73
CA VAL A 74 13.43 -8.43 13.72
C VAL A 74 13.68 -9.34 12.52
N ALA A 75 12.62 -9.98 12.04
CA ALA A 75 12.65 -10.84 10.86
C ALA A 75 11.72 -10.30 9.78
N CYS A 76 12.19 -10.28 8.55
CA CYS A 76 11.47 -9.80 7.39
C CYS A 76 11.27 -10.95 6.39
N TRP A 77 10.06 -11.08 5.89
CA TRP A 77 9.63 -12.21 5.06
C TRP A 77 8.93 -11.72 3.82
N ASP A 78 9.24 -12.33 2.68
CA ASP A 78 8.36 -12.32 1.52
C ASP A 78 7.30 -13.42 1.72
N TYR A 79 6.06 -13.02 2.00
CA TYR A 79 4.98 -13.98 2.29
C TYR A 79 4.40 -14.63 1.04
N VAL A 80 4.68 -14.12 -0.15
CA VAL A 80 4.27 -14.74 -1.41
C VAL A 80 5.25 -15.85 -1.79
N SER A 81 6.55 -15.61 -1.65
CA SER A 81 7.58 -16.63 -1.91
C SER A 81 7.88 -17.53 -0.71
N ALA A 82 7.30 -17.23 0.46
CA ALA A 82 7.51 -17.94 1.73
C ALA A 82 8.99 -17.99 2.15
N LYS A 83 9.74 -16.91 1.91
CA LYS A 83 11.18 -16.83 2.21
C LYS A 83 11.47 -15.69 3.19
N ARG A 84 12.36 -15.97 4.14
CA ARG A 84 12.96 -14.92 4.97
C ARG A 84 13.91 -14.13 4.08
N VAL A 85 13.62 -12.85 3.88
CA VAL A 85 14.48 -11.95 3.08
C VAL A 85 15.56 -11.34 3.96
N ASN A 86 15.25 -11.13 5.24
CA ASN A 86 16.20 -10.51 6.16
C ASN A 86 15.91 -10.87 7.64
N SER A 87 16.92 -10.74 8.49
CA SER A 87 16.81 -10.80 9.95
C SER A 87 17.94 -10.01 10.58
N PHE A 88 17.63 -9.17 11.58
CA PHE A 88 18.63 -8.33 12.25
C PHE A 88 18.25 -8.02 13.71
N PRO A 89 19.23 -7.75 14.59
CA PRO A 89 18.98 -7.25 15.93
C PRO A 89 18.48 -5.79 15.88
N SER A 90 17.34 -5.52 16.51
CA SER A 90 16.80 -4.16 16.63
C SER A 90 17.39 -3.35 17.79
N GLY A 91 17.93 -4.01 18.80
CA GLY A 91 18.43 -3.38 20.03
C GLY A 91 18.68 -4.39 21.14
N ALA A 92 18.80 -3.91 22.39
CA ALA A 92 19.04 -4.76 23.56
C ALA A 92 17.76 -5.17 24.31
N SER A 93 16.64 -4.50 24.02
CA SER A 93 15.38 -4.65 24.75
C SER A 93 14.25 -5.18 23.87
N HIS A 94 13.24 -5.76 24.51
CA HIS A 94 12.08 -6.32 23.86
C HIS A 94 11.29 -5.27 23.08
N VAL A 95 10.96 -5.56 21.82
CA VAL A 95 10.11 -4.71 20.98
C VAL A 95 8.65 -4.84 21.43
N SER A 96 8.10 -3.75 21.97
CA SER A 96 6.73 -3.67 22.47
C SER A 96 5.75 -3.16 21.40
N ALA A 97 6.23 -2.37 20.43
CA ALA A 97 5.42 -1.79 19.37
C ALA A 97 6.23 -1.66 18.06
N MET A 98 5.54 -1.72 16.91
CA MET A 98 6.15 -1.63 15.60
C MET A 98 5.21 -0.95 14.60
N ALA A 99 5.76 -0.10 13.73
CA ALA A 99 5.02 0.53 12.64
C ALA A 99 5.92 0.74 11.41
N LEU A 100 5.31 0.70 10.22
CA LEU A 100 5.95 1.16 8.99
C LEU A 100 5.53 2.60 8.73
N ILE A 101 6.50 3.46 8.50
CA ILE A 101 6.30 4.87 8.16
C ILE A 101 6.94 5.15 6.80
N ASN A 102 6.48 6.19 6.10
CA ASN A 102 7.00 6.59 4.78
C ASN A 102 6.99 5.45 3.72
N SER A 103 5.97 4.59 3.75
CA SER A 103 5.90 3.38 2.90
C SER A 103 5.85 3.61 1.39
N ASP A 104 5.64 4.85 0.95
CA ASP A 104 5.42 5.19 -0.45
C ASP A 104 6.70 5.58 -1.19
N THR A 105 7.76 5.94 -0.45
CA THR A 105 9.06 6.36 -1.04
C THR A 105 10.18 5.46 -0.55
N GLU A 106 10.59 5.63 0.71
CA GLU A 106 11.56 4.79 1.39
C GLU A 106 10.96 4.34 2.71
N PRO A 107 10.49 3.08 2.80
CA PRO A 107 9.82 2.58 3.98
C PRO A 107 10.81 2.56 5.15
N LEU A 108 10.41 3.19 6.24
CA LEU A 108 11.15 3.17 7.49
C LEU A 108 10.40 2.31 8.50
N LEU A 109 11.15 1.57 9.30
CA LEU A 109 10.62 0.73 10.36
C LEU A 109 10.82 1.41 11.70
N LEU A 110 9.71 1.82 12.33
CA LEU A 110 9.67 2.37 13.67
C LEU A 110 9.48 1.23 14.68
N LEU A 111 10.36 1.16 15.67
CA LEU A 111 10.35 0.17 16.75
C LEU A 111 10.31 0.87 18.10
N GLY A 112 9.32 0.53 18.91
CA GLY A 112 9.25 0.90 20.32
C GLY A 112 9.75 -0.26 21.18
N HIS A 113 10.67 0.02 22.08
CA HIS A 113 11.26 -0.94 23.01
C HIS A 113 10.66 -0.78 24.41
N SER A 114 10.67 -1.87 25.19
CA SER A 114 10.14 -1.90 26.55
C SER A 114 10.93 -1.07 27.57
N ASP A 115 12.17 -0.68 27.23
CA ASP A 115 13.03 0.20 28.03
C ASP A 115 12.78 1.70 27.79
N GLY A 116 11.80 2.04 26.93
CA GLY A 116 11.52 3.41 26.51
C GLY A 116 12.36 3.88 25.32
N GLY A 117 13.16 2.99 24.72
CA GLY A 117 13.87 3.24 23.48
C GLY A 117 12.93 3.27 22.27
N VAL A 118 13.20 4.16 21.32
CA VAL A 118 12.50 4.25 20.03
C VAL A 118 13.54 4.28 18.93
N HIS A 119 13.54 3.28 18.06
CA HIS A 119 14.48 3.13 16.95
C HIS A 119 13.77 3.27 15.61
N ILE A 120 14.44 3.90 14.64
CA ILE A 120 14.02 3.98 13.24
C ILE A 120 15.08 3.33 12.38
N TRP A 121 14.65 2.35 11.58
CA TRP A 121 15.51 1.63 10.65
C TRP A 121 15.13 1.91 9.20
N SER A 122 16.14 2.05 8.34
CA SER A 122 16.02 2.05 6.88
C SER A 122 16.53 0.72 6.31
N SER A 123 16.11 0.40 5.08
CA SER A 123 16.54 -0.79 4.34
C SER A 123 16.35 -2.10 5.13
N PHE A 124 15.32 -2.18 5.96
CA PHE A 124 15.07 -3.32 6.86
C PHE A 124 14.72 -4.60 6.12
N ASP A 125 14.37 -4.54 4.84
CA ASP A 125 14.04 -5.67 3.97
C ASP A 125 15.28 -6.22 3.24
N GLN A 126 16.38 -5.47 3.21
CA GLN A 126 17.62 -5.85 2.53
C GLN A 126 18.60 -6.50 3.51
N CYS A 127 19.16 -7.65 3.14
CA CYS A 127 20.08 -8.38 3.99
C CYS A 127 21.44 -7.67 4.06
N ASN A 128 21.89 -7.34 5.28
CA ASN A 128 23.15 -6.70 5.61
C ASN A 128 23.31 -5.24 5.15
N GLU A 129 22.19 -4.57 4.84
CA GLU A 129 22.15 -3.15 4.44
C GLU A 129 21.28 -2.29 5.38
N GLN A 130 20.87 -2.85 6.52
CA GLN A 130 19.96 -2.17 7.44
C GLN A 130 20.70 -1.10 8.21
N GLU A 131 20.11 0.08 8.27
CA GLU A 131 20.72 1.23 8.92
C GLU A 131 19.81 1.78 10.00
N LEU A 132 20.38 2.01 11.19
CA LEU A 132 19.70 2.74 12.25
C LEU A 132 19.76 4.24 11.92
N VAL A 133 18.65 4.77 11.41
CA VAL A 133 18.52 6.18 11.01
C VAL A 133 18.45 7.09 12.22
N ALA A 134 17.71 6.67 13.25
CA ALA A 134 17.56 7.43 14.47
C ALA A 134 17.24 6.52 15.66
N ALA A 135 17.68 6.95 16.84
CA ALA A 135 17.33 6.32 18.10
C ALA A 135 17.12 7.39 19.17
N TRP A 136 16.07 7.22 19.97
CA TRP A 136 15.77 8.06 21.12
C TRP A 136 15.47 7.19 22.33
N SER A 137 15.69 7.73 23.53
CA SER A 137 15.22 7.14 24.77
C SER A 137 14.32 8.13 25.50
N ALA A 138 13.16 7.65 25.94
CA ALA A 138 12.28 8.41 26.82
C ALA A 138 12.74 8.38 28.29
N THR A 139 13.69 7.49 28.64
CA THR A 139 14.28 7.45 29.98
C THR A 139 15.48 8.39 30.02
N ILE A 140 15.55 9.19 31.09
CA ILE A 140 16.76 9.94 31.41
C ILE A 140 17.77 8.89 31.82
N ALA A 141 18.87 8.74 31.08
CA ALA A 141 20.02 8.01 31.59
C ALA A 141 20.39 8.74 32.88
N ASP A 142 20.22 8.07 34.04
CA ASP A 142 20.52 8.65 35.33
C ASP A 142 21.89 9.29 35.24
N GLY A 143 21.90 10.62 35.16
CA GLY A 143 23.12 11.38 35.19
C GLY A 143 23.71 11.10 36.55
N GLU A 144 24.86 10.44 36.58
CA GLU A 144 25.78 10.58 37.69
C GLU A 144 26.01 12.08 37.90
N GLY A 145 25.27 12.64 38.84
CA GLY A 145 25.59 13.89 39.48
C GLY A 145 26.56 13.60 40.62
N GLY A 146 27.68 14.31 40.67
CA GLY A 146 28.58 14.37 41.82
C GLY A 146 30.05 14.26 41.48
#